data_AF-A0A855YG67-F1
#
_entry.id   AF-A0A855YG67-F1
#
_cell.length_a   1.000
_cell.length_b   1.000
_cell.length_c   1.000
_cell.angle_alpha   90.00
_cell.angle_beta   90.00
_cell.angle_gamma   90.00
#
_symmetry.space_group_name_H-M   'P 1'
#
loop_
_entity.id
_entity.type
_entity.pdbx_description
1 polymer ?
#
loop_
_entity_poly.entity_id
_entity_poly.type
_entity_poly.pdbx_seq_one_letter_code
_entity_poly.pdbx_strand_id
1 'polypeptide(L)'
;MEANDWNQHIWFLVELYLQHTNQTIEGTNKNVHLTVKSALADKGQPCDLIPEELGIYREVLEQWHTPNLNEITRLIGRMSEHHSMLASELGKSLEFGNYDYAFYPYEILYLLHVRKKQGLPNPSHFDDFLMNSPEAKMNIHDPEPYPEWDPVLRMIDDFYRKNYPEYIPNHHGVLFG
;
A
#
# COMPACT_ATOMS: atom_id res chain seq x y z
N MET A 1 -7.90 -20.49 -8.50
CA MET A 1 -7.64 -19.06 -8.30
C MET A 1 -8.26 -18.35 -9.49
N GLU A 2 -9.31 -17.59 -9.25
CA GLU A 2 -9.93 -16.75 -10.28
C GLU A 2 -8.94 -15.63 -10.63
N ALA A 3 -8.96 -15.10 -11.85
CA ALA A 3 -8.04 -14.02 -12.28
C ALA A 3 -8.19 -12.73 -11.45
N ASN A 4 -9.27 -12.61 -10.66
CA ASN A 4 -9.60 -11.45 -9.84
C ASN A 4 -8.94 -11.46 -8.45
N ASP A 5 -8.25 -12.52 -8.02
CA ASP A 5 -7.51 -12.50 -6.74
C ASP A 5 -6.18 -11.76 -6.84
N TRP A 6 -5.86 -11.20 -8.00
CA TRP A 6 -4.64 -10.43 -8.22
C TRP A 6 -4.84 -8.98 -7.75
N ASN A 7 -3.82 -8.38 -7.14
CA ASN A 7 -3.79 -7.01 -6.57
C ASN A 7 -4.41 -6.83 -5.18
N GLN A 8 -4.64 -7.90 -4.41
CA GLN A 8 -5.13 -7.76 -3.02
C GLN A 8 -4.17 -6.92 -2.16
N HIS A 9 -2.86 -7.05 -2.38
CA HIS A 9 -1.83 -6.26 -1.68
C HIS A 9 -2.02 -4.75 -1.89
N ILE A 10 -2.30 -4.31 -3.12
CA ILE A 10 -2.46 -2.88 -3.44
C ILE A 10 -3.68 -2.32 -2.71
N TRP A 11 -4.80 -3.03 -2.74
CA TRP A 11 -6.02 -2.59 -2.07
C TRP A 11 -5.90 -2.61 -0.55
N PHE A 12 -5.15 -3.56 0.00
CA PHE A 12 -4.76 -3.55 1.40
C PHE A 12 -3.96 -2.29 1.77
N LEU A 13 -2.92 -1.96 1.00
CA LEU A 13 -2.08 -0.78 1.25
C LEU A 13 -2.89 0.51 1.19
N VAL A 14 -3.74 0.66 0.16
CA VAL A 14 -4.62 1.82 -0.01
C VAL A 14 -5.59 1.94 1.17
N GLU A 15 -6.27 0.85 1.54
CA GLU A 15 -7.24 0.88 2.64
C GLU A 15 -6.56 1.16 3.99
N LEU A 16 -5.41 0.56 4.26
CA LEU A 16 -4.65 0.81 5.49
C LEU A 16 -4.18 2.28 5.58
N TYR A 17 -3.71 2.84 4.47
CA TYR A 17 -3.35 4.27 4.39
C TYR A 17 -4.57 5.16 4.67
N LEU A 18 -5.72 4.88 4.07
CA LEU A 18 -6.93 5.68 4.31
C LEU A 18 -7.40 5.58 5.76
N GLN A 19 -7.36 4.38 6.36
CA GLN A 19 -7.73 4.18 7.76
C GLN A 19 -6.81 4.92 8.72
N HIS A 20 -5.48 4.82 8.54
CA HIS A 20 -4.54 5.40 9.50
C HIS A 20 -4.41 6.94 9.42
N THR A 21 -4.86 7.54 8.31
CA THR A 21 -4.82 8.98 8.04
C THR A 21 -6.20 9.60 8.17
N ASN A 22 -7.23 8.77 8.40
CA ASN A 22 -8.63 9.17 8.44
C ASN A 22 -9.08 9.89 7.14
N GLN A 23 -8.54 9.46 6.00
CA GLN A 23 -8.92 9.92 4.66
C GLN A 23 -9.91 8.94 4.04
N THR A 24 -10.64 9.35 3.00
CA THR A 24 -11.64 8.51 2.34
C THR A 24 -11.55 8.60 0.82
N ILE A 25 -11.89 7.50 0.14
CA ILE A 25 -12.16 7.45 -1.31
C ILE A 25 -13.62 7.02 -1.47
N GLU A 26 -14.36 7.70 -2.35
CA GLU A 26 -15.81 7.44 -2.55
C GLU A 26 -16.60 7.42 -1.22
N GLY A 27 -16.21 8.29 -0.28
CA GLY A 27 -16.86 8.46 1.02
C GLY A 27 -16.55 7.38 2.06
N THR A 28 -15.65 6.43 1.79
CA THR A 28 -15.27 5.37 2.73
C THR A 28 -13.76 5.16 2.87
N ASN A 29 -13.34 4.57 3.98
CA ASN A 29 -12.01 4.00 4.21
C ASN A 29 -12.08 2.53 4.61
N LYS A 30 -13.23 1.88 4.39
CA LYS A 30 -13.47 0.46 4.63
C LYS A 30 -14.11 -0.14 3.39
N ASN A 31 -13.68 -1.35 3.02
CA ASN A 31 -14.13 -2.02 1.79
C ASN A 31 -13.95 -1.13 0.55
N VAL A 32 -12.84 -0.38 0.50
CA VAL A 32 -12.61 0.66 -0.51
C VAL A 32 -12.60 0.06 -1.90
N HIS A 33 -12.06 -1.15 -2.03
CA HIS A 33 -12.01 -1.90 -3.29
C HIS A 33 -13.41 -2.16 -3.87
N LEU A 34 -14.39 -2.58 -3.06
CA LEU A 34 -15.78 -2.76 -3.51
C LEU A 34 -16.45 -1.46 -3.90
N THR A 35 -16.28 -0.40 -3.08
CA THR A 35 -16.92 0.89 -3.35
C THR A 35 -16.37 1.50 -4.64
N VAL A 36 -15.06 1.49 -4.84
CA VAL A 36 -14.44 1.97 -6.08
C VAL A 36 -14.87 1.11 -7.27
N LYS A 37 -14.89 -0.21 -7.13
CA LYS A 37 -15.34 -1.12 -8.19
C LYS A 37 -16.76 -0.82 -8.64
N SER A 38 -17.69 -0.66 -7.69
CA SER A 38 -19.08 -0.29 -7.99
C SER A 38 -19.14 1.06 -8.71
N ALA A 39 -18.42 2.07 -8.22
CA ALA A 39 -18.42 3.41 -8.82
C ALA A 39 -17.86 3.43 -10.25
N LEU A 40 -16.87 2.59 -10.55
CA LEU A 40 -16.33 2.43 -11.91
C LEU A 40 -17.30 1.66 -12.81
N ALA A 41 -17.90 0.58 -12.31
CA ALA A 41 -18.89 -0.20 -13.04
C ALA A 41 -20.12 0.65 -13.43
N ASP A 42 -20.63 1.48 -12.52
CA ASP A 42 -21.74 2.40 -12.76
C ASP A 42 -21.42 3.43 -13.86
N LYS A 43 -20.14 3.78 -14.03
CA LYS A 43 -19.63 4.68 -15.07
C LYS A 43 -19.26 3.95 -16.37
N GLY A 44 -19.46 2.63 -16.44
CA GLY A 44 -19.05 1.80 -17.57
C GLY A 44 -17.53 1.75 -17.77
N GLN A 45 -16.74 1.98 -16.71
CA GLN A 45 -15.29 1.94 -16.76
C GLN A 45 -14.75 0.54 -16.42
N PRO A 46 -13.62 0.11 -17.02
CA PRO A 46 -13.01 -1.18 -16.69
C PRO A 46 -12.63 -1.27 -15.21
N CYS A 47 -13.03 -2.36 -14.55
CA CYS A 47 -12.74 -2.60 -13.13
C CYS A 47 -12.40 -4.07 -12.82
N ASP A 48 -12.12 -4.87 -13.85
CA ASP A 48 -11.89 -6.32 -13.72
C ASP A 48 -10.65 -6.66 -12.88
N LEU A 49 -9.69 -5.75 -12.78
CA LEU A 49 -8.48 -5.91 -11.97
C LEU A 49 -8.68 -5.58 -10.48
N ILE A 50 -9.87 -5.16 -10.08
CA ILE A 50 -10.21 -4.91 -8.67
C ILE A 50 -10.74 -6.21 -8.07
N PRO A 51 -10.13 -6.70 -6.98
CA PRO A 51 -10.52 -7.98 -6.41
C PRO A 51 -11.93 -7.91 -5.83
N GLU A 52 -12.59 -9.06 -5.69
CA GLU A 52 -13.89 -9.13 -5.00
C GLU A 52 -13.69 -9.23 -3.48
N GLU A 53 -12.64 -9.92 -3.06
CA GLU A 53 -12.28 -10.13 -1.67
C GLU A 53 -10.82 -9.75 -1.39
N LEU A 54 -10.47 -9.59 -0.13
CA LEU A 54 -9.10 -9.30 0.29
C LEU A 54 -8.50 -10.43 1.15
N GLY A 55 -9.19 -11.56 1.32
CA GLY A 55 -8.71 -12.68 2.13
C GLY A 55 -8.17 -12.28 3.50
N ILE A 56 -6.94 -12.71 3.80
CA ILE A 56 -6.24 -12.37 5.05
C ILE A 56 -6.13 -10.86 5.28
N TYR A 57 -5.99 -10.06 4.22
CA TYR A 57 -5.86 -8.61 4.34
C TYR A 57 -7.12 -7.96 4.90
N ARG A 58 -8.32 -8.52 4.65
CA ARG A 58 -9.56 -8.04 5.29
C ARG A 58 -9.47 -8.19 6.80
N GLU A 59 -9.08 -9.36 7.28
CA GLU A 59 -8.96 -9.64 8.71
C GLU A 59 -7.93 -8.71 9.37
N VAL A 60 -6.81 -8.47 8.69
CA VAL A 60 -5.79 -7.54 9.16
C VAL A 60 -6.35 -6.11 9.22
N LEU A 61 -7.06 -5.64 8.20
CA LEU A 61 -7.66 -4.29 8.18
C LEU A 61 -8.70 -4.09 9.30
N GLU A 62 -9.35 -5.14 9.77
CA GLU A 62 -10.29 -5.04 10.90
C GLU A 62 -9.57 -4.91 12.24
N GLN A 63 -8.36 -5.46 12.36
CA GLN A 63 -7.65 -5.64 13.63
C GLN A 63 -6.27 -4.98 13.69
N TRP A 64 -5.85 -4.25 12.65
CA TRP A 64 -4.48 -3.70 12.55
C TRP A 64 -4.12 -2.74 13.67
N HIS A 65 -5.10 -2.18 14.38
CA HIS A 65 -4.91 -1.24 15.50
C HIS A 65 -4.92 -1.94 16.87
N THR A 66 -5.03 -3.28 16.92
CA THR A 66 -5.05 -4.03 18.18
C THR A 66 -3.77 -3.80 19.00
N PRO A 67 -3.87 -3.54 20.32
CA PRO A 67 -2.70 -3.50 21.20
C PRO A 67 -2.22 -4.92 21.59
N ASN A 68 -3.00 -5.96 21.28
CA ASN A 68 -2.68 -7.32 21.66
C ASN A 68 -1.55 -7.89 20.77
N LEU A 69 -0.37 -8.07 21.36
CA LEU A 69 0.79 -8.60 20.67
C LEU A 69 0.56 -10.00 20.09
N ASN A 70 -0.15 -10.88 20.78
CA ASN A 70 -0.41 -12.23 20.27
C ASN A 70 -1.31 -12.22 19.04
N GLU A 71 -2.29 -11.31 19.03
CA GLU A 71 -3.21 -11.15 17.90
C GLU A 71 -2.49 -10.61 16.67
N ILE A 72 -1.70 -9.55 16.81
CA ILE A 72 -0.94 -8.99 15.69
C ILE A 72 0.15 -9.94 15.20
N THR A 73 0.84 -10.68 16.07
CA THR A 73 1.81 -11.71 15.67
C THR A 73 1.13 -12.79 14.83
N ARG A 74 -0.04 -13.29 15.26
CA ARG A 74 -0.81 -14.29 14.51
C ARG A 74 -1.23 -13.76 13.13
N LEU A 75 -1.68 -12.51 13.06
CA LEU A 75 -2.08 -11.88 11.80
C LEU A 75 -0.88 -11.74 10.85
N ILE A 76 0.26 -11.25 11.34
CA ILE A 76 1.49 -11.12 10.54
C ILE A 76 1.99 -12.48 10.06
N GLY A 77 1.96 -13.51 10.90
CA GLY A 77 2.34 -14.87 10.49
C GLY A 77 1.49 -15.36 9.33
N ARG A 78 0.16 -15.15 9.39
CA ARG A 78 -0.75 -15.50 8.29
C ARG A 78 -0.53 -14.67 7.03
N MET A 79 -0.19 -13.38 7.15
CA MET A 79 0.22 -12.57 5.99
C MET A 79 1.50 -13.10 5.38
N SER A 80 2.49 -13.47 6.21
CA SER A 80 3.77 -14.02 5.77
C SER A 80 3.61 -15.36 5.04
N GLU A 81 2.77 -16.26 5.58
CA GLU A 81 2.40 -17.51 4.91
C GLU A 81 1.69 -17.25 3.57
N HIS A 82 0.70 -16.36 3.56
CA HIS A 82 -0.03 -15.99 2.35
C HIS A 82 0.88 -15.40 1.27
N HIS A 83 1.72 -14.44 1.62
CA HIS A 83 2.74 -13.87 0.73
C HIS A 83 3.67 -14.95 0.18
N SER A 84 4.15 -15.85 1.05
CA SER A 84 5.06 -16.93 0.65
C SER A 84 4.40 -17.90 -0.33
N MET A 85 3.11 -18.20 -0.16
CA MET A 85 2.35 -19.01 -1.12
C MET A 85 2.25 -18.29 -2.48
N LEU A 86 1.88 -17.01 -2.50
CA LEU A 86 1.80 -16.22 -3.73
C LEU A 86 3.15 -16.10 -4.44
N ALA A 87 4.23 -15.89 -3.68
CA ALA A 87 5.60 -15.86 -4.19
C ALA A 87 6.05 -17.23 -4.72
N SER A 88 5.59 -18.34 -4.14
CA SER A 88 5.89 -19.68 -4.68
C SER A 88 5.24 -19.94 -6.05
N GLU A 89 4.19 -19.19 -6.39
CA GLU A 89 3.49 -19.24 -7.67
C GLU A 89 4.03 -18.23 -8.70
N LEU A 90 5.21 -17.63 -8.43
CA LEU A 90 5.90 -16.73 -9.36
C LEU A 90 5.98 -17.32 -10.77
N GLY A 91 5.38 -16.59 -11.72
CA GLY A 91 5.27 -16.97 -13.14
C GLY A 91 3.84 -17.30 -13.56
N LYS A 92 2.92 -17.41 -12.59
CA LYS A 92 1.48 -17.63 -12.81
C LYS A 92 0.60 -16.50 -12.27
N SER A 93 1.13 -15.62 -11.41
CA SER A 93 0.43 -14.49 -10.83
C SER A 93 0.96 -13.15 -11.35
N LEU A 94 0.06 -12.17 -11.51
CA LEU A 94 0.37 -10.78 -11.90
C LEU A 94 0.62 -9.87 -10.68
N GLU A 95 0.55 -10.41 -9.46
CA GLU A 95 0.53 -9.63 -8.21
C GLU A 95 1.86 -8.94 -7.90
N PHE A 96 2.97 -9.50 -8.37
CA PHE A 96 4.29 -8.90 -8.25
C PHE A 96 4.69 -8.37 -9.62
N GLY A 97 4.48 -7.07 -9.86
CA GLY A 97 4.72 -6.45 -11.18
C GLY A 97 6.09 -6.75 -11.79
N ASN A 98 7.13 -6.90 -10.96
CA ASN A 98 8.42 -7.50 -11.32
C ASN A 98 8.78 -8.59 -10.29
N TYR A 99 9.22 -9.75 -10.79
CA TYR A 99 9.59 -10.96 -10.03
C TYR A 99 10.60 -10.69 -8.91
N ASP A 100 11.46 -9.70 -9.10
CA ASP A 100 12.45 -9.31 -8.09
C ASP A 100 11.79 -8.84 -6.78
N TYR A 101 10.54 -8.34 -6.83
CA TYR A 101 9.84 -7.78 -5.67
C TYR A 101 9.02 -8.80 -4.86
N ALA A 102 8.90 -10.04 -5.35
CA ALA A 102 8.08 -11.06 -4.70
C ALA A 102 8.66 -11.63 -3.40
N PHE A 103 9.88 -11.22 -3.04
CA PHE A 103 10.50 -11.54 -1.75
C PHE A 103 10.45 -10.38 -0.75
N TYR A 104 9.87 -9.24 -1.16
CA TYR A 104 9.73 -8.06 -0.31
C TYR A 104 8.31 -8.04 0.26
N PRO A 105 8.09 -8.34 1.55
CA PRO A 105 6.77 -8.31 2.17
C PRO A 105 6.34 -6.88 2.48
N TYR A 106 6.29 -6.01 1.46
CA TYR A 106 6.10 -4.57 1.62
C TYR A 106 4.78 -4.23 2.33
N GLU A 107 3.75 -5.05 2.16
CA GLU A 107 2.49 -4.93 2.88
C GLU A 107 2.63 -5.17 4.39
N ILE A 108 3.43 -6.16 4.80
CA ILE A 108 3.72 -6.42 6.21
C ILE A 108 4.61 -5.31 6.78
N LEU A 109 5.64 -4.89 6.02
CA LEU A 109 6.53 -3.81 6.44
C LEU A 109 5.80 -2.49 6.60
N TYR A 110 4.87 -2.19 5.69
CA TYR A 110 4.03 -1.02 5.79
C TYR A 110 3.14 -1.09 7.03
N LEU A 111 2.46 -2.21 7.29
CA LEU A 111 1.68 -2.43 8.51
C LEU A 111 2.49 -2.15 9.78
N LEU A 112 3.71 -2.70 9.87
CA LEU A 112 4.61 -2.48 11.00
C LEU A 112 4.97 -1.00 11.15
N HIS A 113 5.29 -0.32 10.05
CA HIS A 113 5.60 1.11 10.04
C HIS A 113 4.42 1.95 10.54
N VAL A 114 3.21 1.68 10.02
CA VAL A 114 1.96 2.34 10.42
C VAL A 114 1.72 2.19 11.92
N ARG A 115 1.81 0.96 12.44
CA ARG A 115 1.62 0.67 13.86
C ARG A 115 2.63 1.42 14.72
N LYS A 116 3.91 1.41 14.35
CA LYS A 116 4.97 2.13 15.05
C LYS A 116 4.68 3.64 15.11
N LYS A 117 4.24 4.25 14.00
CA LYS A 117 3.84 5.66 13.94
C LYS A 117 2.68 5.99 14.88
N GLN A 118 1.74 5.06 15.04
CA GLN A 118 0.58 5.21 15.92
C GLN A 118 0.89 4.84 17.39
N GLY A 119 2.14 4.56 17.74
CA GLY A 119 2.54 4.15 19.08
C GLY A 119 2.07 2.76 19.49
N LEU A 120 1.65 1.93 18.53
CA LEU A 120 1.20 0.56 18.78
C LEU A 120 2.40 -0.40 18.88
N PRO A 121 2.32 -1.42 19.74
CA PRO A 121 3.41 -2.37 19.90
C PRO A 121 3.52 -3.29 18.67
N ASN A 122 4.74 -3.59 18.23
CA ASN A 122 4.99 -4.57 17.18
C ASN A 122 5.76 -5.78 17.75
N PRO A 123 5.62 -6.98 17.15
CA PRO A 123 6.42 -8.13 17.55
C PRO A 123 7.92 -7.85 17.36
N SER A 124 8.73 -8.25 18.34
CA SER A 124 10.20 -8.12 18.28
C SER A 124 10.88 -9.33 17.64
N HIS A 125 10.13 -10.40 17.39
CA HIS A 125 10.59 -11.65 16.82
C HIS A 125 9.50 -12.26 15.94
N PHE A 126 9.92 -12.88 14.84
CA PHE A 126 9.08 -13.65 13.94
C PHE A 126 9.76 -14.99 13.71
N ASP A 127 9.00 -16.08 13.72
CA ASP A 127 9.52 -17.42 13.40
C ASP A 127 9.62 -17.61 11.87
N ASP A 128 8.86 -16.83 11.09
CA ASP A 128 8.78 -16.93 9.64
C ASP A 128 10.08 -16.54 8.93
N PHE A 129 10.49 -17.33 7.94
CA PHE A 129 11.69 -17.06 7.15
C PHE A 129 11.64 -15.69 6.45
N LEU A 130 10.49 -15.35 5.86
CA LEU A 130 10.28 -14.11 5.11
C LEU A 130 10.54 -12.86 5.97
N MET A 131 10.08 -12.87 7.22
CA MET A 131 10.26 -11.75 8.17
C MET A 131 11.65 -11.73 8.82
N ASN A 132 12.50 -12.71 8.51
CA ASN A 132 13.89 -12.79 8.99
C ASN A 132 14.93 -12.39 7.95
N SER A 133 14.52 -12.04 6.73
CA SER A 133 15.41 -11.52 5.68
C SER A 133 16.04 -10.16 6.07
N PRO A 134 17.20 -9.80 5.49
CA PRO A 134 17.77 -8.46 5.65
C PRO A 134 16.81 -7.33 5.30
N GLU A 135 16.04 -7.50 4.22
CA GLU A 135 15.06 -6.56 3.69
C GLU A 135 13.93 -6.32 4.70
N ALA A 136 13.43 -7.39 5.33
CA ALA A 136 12.37 -7.28 6.34
C ALA A 136 12.83 -6.63 7.65
N LYS A 137 14.14 -6.55 7.87
CA LYS A 137 14.78 -5.91 9.03
C LYS A 137 15.19 -4.47 8.77
N MET A 138 14.97 -3.94 7.57
CA MET A 138 15.28 -2.55 7.25
C MET A 138 14.49 -1.59 8.14
N ASN A 139 15.19 -0.61 8.71
CA ASN A 139 14.52 0.44 9.48
C ASN A 139 13.93 1.46 8.50
N ILE A 140 12.61 1.39 8.28
CA ILE A 140 11.88 2.34 7.45
C ILE A 140 11.71 3.64 8.25
N HIS A 141 12.59 4.60 7.95
CA HIS A 141 12.52 5.95 8.45
C HIS A 141 11.48 6.77 7.69
N ASP A 142 11.08 7.92 8.25
CA ASP A 142 10.41 8.93 7.46
C ASP A 142 11.31 9.33 6.28
N PRO A 143 10.74 9.54 5.08
CA PRO A 143 11.51 10.04 3.96
C PRO A 143 12.19 11.34 4.39
N GLU A 144 13.46 11.51 4.00
CA GLU A 144 14.12 12.80 4.17
C GLU A 144 13.24 13.86 3.50
N PRO A 145 13.05 15.03 4.15
CA PRO A 145 12.35 16.11 3.51
C PRO A 145 13.02 16.40 2.18
N TYR A 146 12.22 16.60 1.13
CA TYR A 146 12.77 17.05 -0.14
C TYR A 146 13.63 18.30 0.12
N PRO A 147 14.82 18.38 -0.49
CA PRO A 147 15.65 19.56 -0.35
C PRO A 147 14.85 20.80 -0.79
N GLU A 148 15.12 21.93 -0.16
CA GLU A 148 14.55 23.19 -0.63
C GLU A 148 14.88 23.37 -2.11
N TRP A 149 13.89 23.76 -2.89
CA TRP A 149 14.08 23.95 -4.32
C TRP A 149 15.13 25.02 -4.58
N ASP A 150 16.09 24.68 -5.43
CA ASP A 150 17.05 25.64 -5.95
C ASP A 150 16.30 26.86 -6.57
N PRO A 151 16.71 28.10 -6.27
CA PRO A 151 16.04 29.29 -6.78
C PRO A 151 15.92 29.34 -8.31
N VAL A 152 16.89 28.78 -9.04
CA VAL A 152 16.87 28.71 -10.51
C VAL A 152 15.81 27.71 -10.97
N LEU A 153 15.69 26.56 -10.30
CA LEU A 153 14.65 25.58 -10.62
C LEU A 153 13.25 26.13 -10.37
N ARG A 154 13.03 26.87 -9.27
CA ARG A 154 11.75 27.56 -9.05
C ARG A 154 11.47 28.60 -10.14
N MET A 155 12.46 29.40 -10.52
CA MET A 155 12.28 30.41 -11.57
C MET A 155 11.89 29.78 -12.91
N ILE A 156 12.47 28.62 -13.26
CA ILE A 156 12.12 27.87 -14.47
C ILE A 156 10.70 27.31 -14.37
N ASP A 157 10.35 26.68 -13.25
CA ASP A 157 9.01 26.13 -13.02
C ASP A 157 7.92 27.22 -13.08
N ASP A 158 8.15 28.36 -12.40
CA ASP A 158 7.28 29.53 -12.43
C ASP A 158 7.10 30.08 -13.85
N PHE A 159 8.17 30.13 -14.64
CA PHE A 159 8.12 30.56 -16.04
C PHE A 159 7.23 29.62 -16.87
N TYR A 160 7.38 28.31 -16.76
CA TYR A 160 6.57 27.36 -17.51
C TYR A 160 5.10 27.40 -17.07
N ARG A 161 4.82 27.42 -15.76
CA ARG A 161 3.46 27.51 -15.25
C ARG A 161 2.74 28.78 -15.69
N LYS A 162 3.46 29.91 -15.76
CA LYS A 162 2.89 31.20 -16.17
C LYS A 162 2.63 31.28 -17.67
N ASN A 163 3.54 30.76 -18.50
CA ASN A 163 3.52 30.98 -19.95
C ASN A 163 2.96 29.78 -20.75
N TYR A 164 2.99 28.58 -20.17
CA TYR A 164 2.59 27.32 -20.81
C TYR A 164 1.79 26.42 -19.83
N PRO A 165 0.64 26.89 -19.31
CA PRO A 165 -0.12 26.16 -18.29
C PRO A 165 -0.61 24.77 -18.73
N GLU A 166 -0.73 24.53 -20.03
CA GLU A 166 -1.04 23.24 -20.63
C GLU A 166 0.14 22.24 -20.67
N TYR A 167 1.38 22.72 -20.51
CA TYR A 167 2.59 21.90 -20.62
C TYR A 167 2.89 21.10 -19.34
N ILE A 168 2.49 21.61 -18.18
CA ILE A 168 2.58 20.90 -16.90
C ILE A 168 1.15 20.60 -16.45
N PRO A 169 0.62 19.39 -16.71
CA PRO A 169 -0.74 19.06 -16.36
C PRO A 169 -0.90 19.09 -14.84
N ASN A 170 -1.54 20.11 -14.30
CA ASN A 170 -1.98 20.21 -12.90
C ASN A 170 -3.09 19.20 -12.55
N HIS A 171 -3.44 18.29 -13.45
CA HIS A 171 -4.62 17.43 -13.33
C HIS A 171 -4.49 16.32 -12.28
N HIS A 172 -3.28 15.99 -11.81
CA HIS A 172 -3.06 14.83 -10.93
C HIS A 172 -2.29 15.11 -9.63
N GLY A 173 -2.26 16.36 -9.17
CA GLY A 173 -1.98 16.68 -7.76
C GLY A 173 -0.69 17.44 -7.48
N VAL A 174 -0.55 17.79 -6.20
CA VAL A 174 0.47 18.67 -5.58
C VAL A 174 1.83 17.98 -5.48
N LEU A 175 2.21 17.14 -6.44
CA LEU A 175 3.49 16.41 -6.40
C LEU A 175 4.73 17.33 -6.38
N PHE A 176 4.53 18.65 -6.56
CA PHE A 176 5.56 19.69 -6.53
C PHE A 176 5.10 21.01 -5.89
N GLY A 177 4.05 21.01 -5.05
CA GLY A 177 3.56 22.22 -4.37
C GLY A 177 3.96 22.32 -2.92
#